data_AF-A0A1H1EJC4-F1
#
_entry.id   AF-A0A1H1EJC4-F1
#
_cell.length_a   1.000
_cell.length_b   1.000
_cell.length_c   1.000
_cell.angle_alpha   90.00
_cell.angle_beta   90.00
_cell.angle_gamma   90.00
#
_symmetry.space_group_name_H-M   'P 1'
#
loop_
_entity.id
_entity.type
_entity.pdbx_description
1 polymer ?
#
loop_
_entity_poly.entity_id
_entity_poly.type
_entity_poly.pdbx_seq_one_letter_code
_entity_poly.pdbx_strand_id
1 'polypeptide(L)'
;VRTTLQLLDFDDKRLHYFMEMRHAHDGWLAATSENLSLHVDMASRRVTSFPDDVLGTLALMKAAHSRLAMPEFAGRRIAMRQGASDGAPEAPPQRRH
;
A
#
# COMPACT_ATOMS: atom_id res chain seq x y z
N VAL A 1 -8.34 10.82 9.41
CA VAL A 1 -8.10 10.13 8.12
C VAL A 1 -8.58 8.69 8.20
N ARG A 2 -8.94 8.07 7.07
CA ARG A 2 -9.25 6.64 6.98
C ARG A 2 -8.19 5.97 6.09
N THR A 3 -7.61 4.87 6.56
CA THR A 3 -6.67 4.07 5.78
C THR A 3 -7.28 2.72 5.46
N THR A 4 -7.15 2.29 4.21
CA THR A 4 -7.49 0.92 3.78
C THR A 4 -6.23 0.24 3.27
N LEU A 5 -6.16 -1.08 3.44
CA LEU A 5 -5.07 -1.91 2.96
C LEU A 5 -5.64 -3.05 2.12
N GLN A 6 -5.02 -3.28 0.96
CA GLN A 6 -5.28 -4.44 0.13
C GLN A 6 -3.97 -5.24 -0.04
N LEU A 7 -3.93 -6.44 0.56
CA LEU A 7 -2.91 -7.45 0.27
C LEU A 7 -2.96 -7.84 -1.22
N LEU A 8 -1.91 -7.52 -1.96
CA LEU A 8 -1.78 -7.80 -3.38
C LEU A 8 -1.16 -9.18 -3.59
N ASP A 9 -0.11 -9.51 -2.84
CA ASP A 9 0.57 -10.80 -2.88
C ASP A 9 1.34 -11.11 -1.60
N PHE A 10 1.74 -12.36 -1.41
CA PHE A 10 2.66 -12.76 -0.34
C PHE A 10 3.40 -14.05 -0.72
N ASP A 11 4.54 -14.29 -0.08
CA ASP A 11 5.20 -15.59 -0.09
C ASP A 11 5.56 -16.03 1.33
N ASP A 12 6.48 -16.99 1.45
CA ASP A 12 6.88 -17.55 2.73
C ASP A 12 7.37 -16.50 3.74
N LYS A 13 7.85 -15.33 3.30
CA LYS A 13 8.46 -14.31 4.18
C LYS A 13 8.20 -12.85 3.79
N ARG A 14 7.48 -12.59 2.70
CA ARG A 14 7.26 -11.26 2.14
C ARG A 14 5.78 -10.95 2.01
N LEU A 15 5.43 -9.68 2.20
CA LEU A 15 4.09 -9.12 1.99
C LEU A 15 4.15 -8.01 0.96
N HIS A 16 3.36 -8.11 -0.11
CA HIS A 16 3.16 -7.04 -1.07
C HIS A 16 1.75 -6.47 -0.90
N TYR A 17 1.62 -5.22 -0.48
CA TYR A 17 0.33 -4.62 -0.18
C TYR A 17 0.25 -3.17 -0.63
N PHE A 18 -0.98 -2.74 -0.89
CA PHE A 18 -1.33 -1.39 -1.28
C PHE A 18 -2.15 -0.72 -0.19
N MET A 19 -1.86 0.54 0.10
CA MET A 19 -2.61 1.36 1.04
C MET A 19 -3.15 2.61 0.37
N GLU A 20 -4.38 2.95 0.72
CA GLU A 20 -4.99 4.24 0.41
C GLU A 20 -5.29 4.97 1.72
N MET A 21 -4.90 6.24 1.78
CA MET A 21 -5.30 7.15 2.84
C MET A 21 -6.29 8.16 2.28
N ARG A 22 -7.48 8.20 2.86
CA ARG A 22 -8.56 9.11 2.47
C ARG A 22 -8.87 10.09 3.60
N HIS A 23 -9.23 11.32 3.23
CA HIS A 23 -9.74 12.30 4.18
C HIS A 23 -10.98 11.73 4.89
N ALA A 24 -11.07 11.89 6.21
CA ALA A 24 -12.06 11.14 7.01
C ALA A 24 -13.50 11.59 6.74
N HIS A 25 -13.71 12.88 6.48
CA HIS A 25 -15.05 13.45 6.28
C HIS A 25 -15.41 13.52 4.80
N ASP A 26 -14.52 14.07 3.99
CA ASP A 26 -14.81 14.36 2.58
C ASP A 26 -14.41 13.23 1.61
N GLY A 27 -13.73 12.18 2.10
CA GLY A 27 -13.48 10.95 1.35
C GLY A 27 -12.45 11.03 0.20
N TRP A 28 -11.90 12.21 -0.09
CA TRP A 28 -10.88 12.37 -1.15
C TRP A 28 -9.58 11.61 -0.82
N LEU A 29 -8.93 11.09 -1.86
CA LEU A 29 -7.69 10.32 -1.76
C LEU A 29 -6.53 11.26 -1.47
N ALA A 30 -5.98 11.18 -0.26
CA ALA A 30 -4.91 12.04 0.21
C ALA A 30 -3.53 11.50 -0.13
N ALA A 31 -3.36 10.18 -0.04
CA ALA A 31 -2.11 9.51 -0.36
C ALA A 31 -2.35 8.04 -0.70
N THR A 32 -1.41 7.49 -1.47
CA THR A 32 -1.31 6.05 -1.72
C THR A 32 0.08 5.56 -1.38
N SER A 33 0.20 4.29 -1.00
CA SER A 33 1.50 3.67 -0.74
C SER A 33 1.47 2.20 -1.12
N GLU A 34 2.38 1.80 -2.00
CA GLU A 34 2.63 0.39 -2.33
C GLU A 34 3.91 -0.06 -1.62
N ASN A 35 3.86 -1.19 -0.91
CA ASN A 35 4.95 -1.63 -0.04
C ASN A 35 5.24 -3.12 -0.25
N LEU A 36 6.54 -3.46 -0.13
CA LEU A 36 7.02 -4.81 0.06
C LEU A 36 7.66 -4.89 1.46
N SER A 37 7.10 -5.71 2.36
CA SER A 37 7.62 -5.90 3.72
C SER A 37 8.14 -7.32 3.93
N LEU A 38 9.12 -7.47 4.82
CA LEU A 38 9.79 -8.73 5.13
C LEU A 38 9.50 -9.15 6.58
N HIS A 39 9.26 -10.43 6.81
CA HIS A 39 9.26 -11.00 8.15
C HIS A 39 10.69 -11.18 8.64
N VAL A 40 10.99 -10.67 9.82
CA VAL A 40 12.34 -10.71 10.41
C VAL A 40 12.26 -11.40 11.76
N ASP A 41 13.09 -12.42 11.94
CA ASP A 41 13.34 -13.00 13.24
C ASP A 41 14.10 -11.99 14.11
N MET A 42 13.52 -11.60 15.24
CA MET A 42 14.06 -10.51 16.05
C MET A 42 15.33 -10.91 16.83
N ALA A 43 15.56 -12.20 17.06
CA ALA A 43 16.74 -12.70 17.74
C ALA A 43 17.98 -12.67 16.84
N SER A 44 17.87 -13.28 15.65
CA SER A 44 18.95 -13.36 14.65
C SER A 44 19.03 -12.12 13.76
N ARG A 45 17.99 -11.27 13.74
CA ARG A 45 17.82 -10.11 12.85
C ARG A 45 17.93 -10.48 11.37
N ARG A 46 17.46 -11.67 11.01
CA ARG A 46 17.45 -12.18 9.63
C ARG A 46 16.03 -12.35 9.13
N VAL A 47 15.86 -12.22 7.82
CA VAL A 47 14.60 -12.55 7.16
C VAL A 47 14.36 -14.04 7.30
N THR A 48 13.18 -14.42 7.79
CA THR A 48 12.77 -15.81 7.99
C THR A 48 11.35 -16.01 7.50
N SER A 49 10.95 -17.25 7.24
CA SER A 49 9.57 -17.57 6.88
C SER A 49 8.62 -17.22 8.03
N PHE A 50 7.41 -16.75 7.68
CA PHE A 50 6.33 -16.55 8.63
C PHE A 50 5.96 -17.86 9.34
N PRO A 51 5.48 -17.80 10.59
CA PRO A 51 4.81 -18.93 11.23
C PRO A 51 3.62 -19.45 10.41
N ASP A 52 3.33 -20.75 10.48
CA ASP A 52 2.31 -21.41 9.66
C ASP A 52 0.89 -20.84 9.86
N ASP A 53 0.55 -20.44 11.09
CA ASP A 53 -0.73 -19.81 11.42
C ASP A 53 -0.87 -18.42 10.77
N VAL A 54 0.22 -17.67 10.68
CA VAL A 54 0.29 -16.39 9.97
C VAL A 54 0.15 -16.62 8.47
N LEU A 55 0.85 -17.60 7.89
CA LEU A 55 0.70 -17.95 6.47
C LEU A 55 -0.75 -18.34 6.14
N GLY A 56 -1.40 -19.12 7.00
CA GLY A 56 -2.82 -19.46 6.86
C GLY A 56 -3.73 -18.22 6.86
N THR A 57 -3.45 -17.27 7.76
CA THR A 57 -4.20 -16.00 7.83
C THR A 57 -3.99 -15.15 6.58
N LEU A 58 -2.75 -15.05 6.09
CA LEU A 58 -2.42 -14.33 4.86
C LEU A 58 -3.08 -14.94 3.63
N ALA A 59 -3.16 -16.28 3.55
CA ALA A 59 -3.86 -16.98 2.48
C ALA A 59 -5.35 -16.64 2.46
N LEU A 60 -6.02 -16.63 3.62
CA LEU A 60 -7.42 -16.23 3.74
C LEU A 60 -7.64 -14.77 3.33
N MET A 61 -6.77 -13.86 3.78
CA MET A 61 -6.81 -12.45 3.42
C MET A 61 -6.60 -12.23 1.92
N LYS A 62 -5.61 -12.89 1.32
CA LYS A 62 -5.33 -12.86 -0.12
C LYS A 62 -6.53 -13.37 -0.92
N ALA A 63 -7.16 -14.47 -0.49
CA ALA A 63 -8.35 -15.00 -1.14
C ALA A 63 -9.53 -14.00 -1.09
N ALA A 64 -9.78 -13.36 0.06
CA ALA A 64 -10.79 -12.32 0.17
C ALA A 64 -10.48 -11.10 -0.71
N HIS A 65 -9.23 -10.63 -0.69
CA HIS A 65 -8.79 -9.44 -1.42
C HIS A 65 -8.65 -9.66 -2.93
N SER A 66 -8.48 -10.90 -3.39
CA SER A 66 -8.46 -11.24 -4.82
C SER A 66 -9.77 -10.94 -5.54
N ARG A 67 -10.87 -10.76 -4.78
CA ARG A 67 -12.19 -10.40 -5.30
C ARG A 67 -12.36 -8.89 -5.51
N LEU A 68 -11.45 -8.08 -4.98
CA LEU A 68 -11.45 -6.63 -5.16
C LEU A 68 -10.75 -6.28 -6.47
N ALA A 69 -11.12 -5.15 -7.08
CA ALA A 69 -10.38 -4.62 -8.21
C ALA A 69 -8.91 -4.33 -7.82
N MET A 70 -8.00 -4.43 -8.79
CA MET A 70 -6.62 -4.01 -8.57
C MET A 70 -6.59 -2.48 -8.36
N PRO A 71 -5.85 -1.95 -7.37
CA PRO A 71 -5.74 -0.51 -7.17
C PRO A 71 -5.18 0.20 -8.39
N GLU A 72 -5.81 1.30 -8.80
CA GLU A 72 -5.43 2.09 -9.99
C GLU A 72 -3.97 2.55 -9.98
N PHE A 73 -3.43 2.80 -8.79
CA PHE A 73 -2.09 3.35 -8.58
C PHE A 73 -1.01 2.28 -8.31
N ALA A 74 -1.37 1.00 -8.26
CA ALA A 74 -0.42 -0.09 -8.06
C ALA A 74 0.52 -0.23 -9.28
N GLY A 75 1.79 -0.55 -9.01
CA GLY A 75 2.83 -0.75 -10.02
C GLY A 75 3.34 0.53 -10.68
N ARG A 76 3.00 1.72 -10.17
CA ARG A 76 3.47 2.99 -10.75
C ARG A 76 4.98 3.14 -10.65
N ARG A 77 5.58 3.67 -11.72
CA ARG A 77 7.02 3.92 -11.81
C ARG A 77 7.33 5.37 -11.52
N ILE A 78 8.38 5.60 -10.73
CA ILE A 78 8.94 6.93 -10.53
C ILE A 78 9.69 7.35 -11.80
N ALA A 79 9.42 8.55 -12.29
CA ALA A 79 10.14 9.18 -13.39
C ALA A 79 10.20 10.69 -13.16
N MET A 80 11.35 11.31 -13.48
CA MET A 80 11.44 12.77 -13.57
C MET A 80 11.11 13.19 -14.99
N ARG A 81 10.10 14.05 -15.17
CA ARG A 81 9.80 14.62 -16.49
C ARG A 81 10.84 15.69 -16.80
N GLN A 82 11.58 15.54 -17.89
CA GLN A 82 12.43 16.62 -18.38
C GLN A 82 11.57 17.66 -19.09
N GLY A 83 11.61 18.91 -18.60
CA GLY A 83 11.24 20.13 -19.32
C GLY A 83 9.81 20.23 -19.85
N ALA A 84 8.90 20.75 -19.04
CA ALA A 84 7.92 21.74 -19.48
C ALA A 84 7.64 22.65 -18.28
N SER A 85 8.06 23.91 -18.37
CA SER A 85 7.51 24.98 -17.54
C SER A 85 6.01 25.07 -17.84
N ASP A 86 5.15 24.66 -16.92
CA ASP A 86 3.96 25.42 -16.48
C ASP A 86 2.98 24.60 -15.64
N GLY A 87 2.32 25.29 -14.70
CA GLY A 87 0.99 24.96 -14.20
C GLY A 87 0.88 23.69 -13.36
N ALA A 88 1.42 23.71 -12.13
CA ALA A 88 1.02 22.70 -11.15
C ALA A 88 -0.51 22.78 -10.95
N PRO A 89 -1.27 21.67 -11.01
CA PRO A 89 -2.68 21.69 -10.65
C PRO A 89 -2.78 22.16 -9.19
N GLU A 90 -3.64 23.17 -8.96
CA GLU A 90 -3.92 23.72 -7.65
C GLU A 90 -4.35 22.59 -6.71
N ALA A 91 -3.54 22.32 -5.68
CA ALA A 91 -3.93 21.39 -4.63
C ALA A 91 -5.24 21.88 -4.00
N PRO A 92 -6.23 21.00 -3.77
CA PRO A 92 -7.49 21.41 -3.16
C PRO A 92 -7.22 22.16 -1.84
N PRO A 93 -7.96 23.23 -1.56
CA PRO A 93 -7.64 24.15 -0.47
C PRO A 93 -7.56 23.39 0.86
N GLN A 94 -6.38 23.36 1.45
CA GLN A 94 -6.17 22.87 2.80
C GLN A 94 -6.84 23.85 3.76
N ARG A 95 -8.13 23.63 4.06
CA ARG A 95 -8.81 24.40 5.11
C ARG A 95 -8.20 23.98 6.45
N ARG A 96 -7.36 24.86 7.00
CA ARG A 96 -6.86 24.73 8.37
C ARG A 96 -8.05 24.86 9.32
N HIS A 97 -8.19 23.88 10.21
CA HIS A 97 -8.99 24.00 11.43
C HIS A 97 -8.29 24.95 12.41
#